data_AF-A0AB39V3V9-F1
#
_entry.id   AF-A0AB39V3V9-F1
#
_cell.length_a   1.000
_cell.length_b   1.000
_cell.length_c   1.000
_cell.angle_alpha   90.00
_cell.angle_beta   90.00
_cell.angle_gamma   90.00
#
_symmetry.space_group_name_H-M   'P 1'
#
loop_
_entity.id
_entity.type
_entity.pdbx_description
1 polymer ?
#
loop_
_entity_poly.entity_id
_entity_poly.type
_entity_poly.pdbx_seq_one_letter_code
_entity_poly.pdbx_strand_id
1 'polypeptide(L)'
;MEKNENKFMSKAKGFLVLVLFTVIYFFFQKTIYPALAFLFWLVFAMPLAGIILNALEFLHLPQVAMTTIAVVISGIALIIVLMLVFYLGYLCSKFLKKMDKTVLGSVMIAILIYFLYKVFTETDESTAMFAPTAREIHIFCTTSHIFYTVGVFFSDKVKKVLDRMKSKRKK
;
A
#
# COMPACT_ATOMS: atom_id res chain seq x y z
N MET A 1 46.01 4.15 3.96
CA MET A 1 44.89 5.13 4.02
C MET A 1 43.68 4.70 3.18
N GLU A 2 43.84 3.84 2.17
CA GLU A 2 42.80 3.39 1.21
C GLU A 2 41.54 2.71 1.81
N LYS A 3 41.67 2.02 2.97
CA LYS A 3 40.55 1.30 3.61
C LYS A 3 39.43 2.22 4.10
N ASN A 4 39.74 3.47 4.42
CA ASN A 4 38.78 4.43 4.95
C ASN A 4 38.01 5.17 3.84
N GLU A 5 38.64 5.44 2.70
CA GLU A 5 38.01 6.06 1.53
C GLU A 5 36.90 5.16 0.95
N ASN A 6 37.17 3.85 0.83
CA ASN A 6 36.18 2.87 0.38
C ASN A 6 34.97 2.76 1.32
N LYS A 7 35.19 2.93 2.64
CA LYS A 7 34.12 2.94 3.65
C LYS A 7 33.29 4.24 3.61
N PHE A 8 33.94 5.38 3.37
CA PHE A 8 33.27 6.67 3.26
C PHE A 8 32.44 6.76 1.96
N MET A 9 33.01 6.28 0.85
CA MET A 9 32.36 6.24 -0.46
C MET A 9 31.21 5.22 -0.50
N SER A 10 31.30 4.09 0.21
CA SER A 10 30.16 3.17 0.34
C SER A 10 29.02 3.74 1.20
N LYS A 11 29.35 4.50 2.25
CA LYS A 11 28.38 5.21 3.09
C LYS A 11 27.65 6.30 2.30
N ALA A 12 28.38 7.07 1.48
CA ALA A 12 27.81 8.07 0.58
C ALA A 12 26.88 7.43 -0.47
N LYS A 13 27.26 6.29 -1.07
CA LYS A 13 26.39 5.54 -1.99
C LYS A 13 25.11 5.03 -1.31
N GLY A 14 25.21 4.51 -0.08
CA GLY A 14 24.06 4.07 0.69
C GLY A 14 23.10 5.22 1.02
N PHE A 15 23.63 6.40 1.34
CA PHE A 15 22.83 7.60 1.55
C PHE A 15 22.16 8.09 0.27
N LEU A 16 22.86 8.10 -0.87
CA LEU A 16 22.28 8.48 -2.16
C LEU A 16 21.13 7.54 -2.56
N VAL A 17 21.30 6.23 -2.33
CA VAL A 17 20.25 5.23 -2.56
C VAL A 17 19.05 5.47 -1.63
N LEU A 18 19.26 5.83 -0.37
CA LEU A 18 18.18 6.19 0.55
C LEU A 18 17.41 7.41 0.04
N VAL A 19 18.11 8.50 -0.30
CA VAL A 19 17.48 9.73 -0.78
C VAL A 19 16.68 9.46 -2.05
N LEU A 20 17.28 8.76 -3.01
CA LEU A 20 16.60 8.38 -4.25
C LEU A 20 15.36 7.52 -3.96
N PHE A 21 15.49 6.53 -3.08
CA PHE A 21 14.37 5.69 -2.66
C PHE A 21 13.26 6.51 -2.01
N THR A 22 13.59 7.43 -1.09
CA THR A 22 12.61 8.29 -0.42
C THR A 22 11.88 9.18 -1.40
N VAL A 23 12.58 9.80 -2.36
CA VAL A 23 11.96 10.65 -3.39
C VAL A 23 11.01 9.84 -4.27
N ILE A 24 11.47 8.68 -4.77
CA ILE A 24 10.63 7.79 -5.58
C ILE A 24 9.43 7.30 -4.77
N TYR A 25 9.65 6.85 -3.54
CA TYR A 25 8.60 6.34 -2.68
C TYR A 25 7.54 7.40 -2.38
N PHE A 26 7.98 8.63 -2.10
CA PHE A 26 7.08 9.77 -1.90
C PHE A 26 6.27 10.06 -3.16
N PHE A 27 6.87 9.97 -4.35
CA PHE A 27 6.15 10.11 -5.63
C PHE A 27 5.09 9.01 -5.84
N PHE A 28 5.41 7.75 -5.53
CA PHE A 28 4.45 6.64 -5.57
C PHE A 28 3.28 6.86 -4.61
N GLN A 29 3.57 7.31 -3.40
CA GLN A 29 2.56 7.62 -2.39
C GLN A 29 1.68 8.82 -2.73
N LYS A 30 2.24 9.85 -3.38
CA LYS A 30 1.49 11.07 -3.73
C LYS A 30 0.68 10.95 -5.01
N THR A 31 1.11 10.11 -5.94
CA THR A 31 0.51 10.03 -7.28
C THR A 31 -0.15 8.69 -7.50
N ILE A 32 0.58 7.59 -7.29
CA ILE A 32 0.14 6.25 -7.69
C ILE A 32 -0.85 5.66 -6.71
N TYR A 33 -0.64 5.76 -5.39
CA TYR A 33 -1.59 5.21 -4.42
C TYR A 33 -2.94 5.93 -4.40
N PRO A 34 -3.02 7.26 -4.56
CA PRO A 34 -4.28 7.96 -4.78
C PRO A 34 -4.98 7.53 -6.06
N ALA A 35 -4.23 7.40 -7.17
CA ALA A 35 -4.77 6.89 -8.42
C ALA A 35 -5.28 5.45 -8.28
N LEU A 36 -4.57 4.60 -7.52
CA LEU A 36 -4.97 3.22 -7.23
C LEU A 36 -6.24 3.18 -6.37
N ALA A 37 -6.37 4.06 -5.37
CA ALA A 37 -7.58 4.21 -4.58
C ALA A 37 -8.77 4.62 -5.45
N PHE A 38 -8.56 5.58 -6.35
CA PHE A 38 -9.57 6.03 -7.29
C PHE A 38 -9.97 4.93 -8.27
N LEU A 39 -9.01 4.20 -8.84
CA LEU A 39 -9.27 3.06 -9.72
C LEU A 39 -10.02 1.94 -9.00
N PHE A 40 -9.62 1.62 -7.76
CA PHE A 40 -10.33 0.67 -6.92
C PHE A 40 -11.78 1.10 -6.71
N TRP A 41 -12.02 2.37 -6.40
CA TRP A 41 -13.36 2.92 -6.25
C TRP A 41 -14.17 2.85 -7.56
N LEU A 42 -13.57 3.21 -8.69
CA LEU A 42 -14.25 3.19 -10.00
C LEU A 42 -14.60 1.77 -10.46
N VAL A 43 -13.74 0.78 -10.19
CA VAL A 43 -13.96 -0.62 -10.62
C VAL A 43 -14.84 -1.40 -9.67
N PHE A 44 -14.78 -1.13 -8.35
CA PHE A 44 -15.49 -1.92 -7.35
C PHE A 44 -16.63 -1.16 -6.66
N ALA A 45 -16.53 0.14 -6.40
CA ALA A 45 -17.64 0.85 -5.73
C ALA A 45 -18.76 1.21 -6.72
N MET A 46 -18.42 1.74 -7.90
CA MET A 46 -19.39 2.24 -8.88
C MET A 46 -20.22 1.14 -9.57
N PRO A 47 -19.63 0.03 -10.08
CA PRO A 47 -20.40 -0.99 -10.79
C PRO A 47 -21.28 -1.78 -9.83
N LEU A 48 -20.87 -1.92 -8.56
CA LEU A 48 -21.70 -2.56 -7.55
C LEU A 48 -22.98 -1.76 -7.24
N ALA A 49 -22.95 -0.43 -7.26
CA ALA A 49 -24.17 0.36 -7.11
C ALA A 49 -25.19 0.09 -8.23
N GLY A 50 -24.73 -0.01 -9.49
CA GLY A 50 -25.58 -0.34 -10.63
C GLY A 50 -26.08 -1.79 -10.62
N ILE A 51 -25.21 -2.74 -10.27
CA ILE A 51 -25.57 -4.17 -10.15
C ILE A 51 -26.57 -4.38 -9.01
N ILE A 52 -26.42 -3.67 -7.87
CA ILE A 52 -27.35 -3.73 -6.74
C ILE A 52 -28.74 -3.24 -7.15
N LEU A 53 -28.84 -2.08 -7.82
CA LEU A 53 -30.13 -1.55 -8.28
C LEU A 53 -30.84 -2.52 -9.23
N ASN A 54 -30.11 -3.04 -10.23
CA ASN A 54 -30.68 -3.92 -11.25
C ASN A 54 -31.09 -5.29 -10.69
N ALA A 55 -30.34 -5.84 -9.72
CA ALA A 55 -30.69 -7.10 -9.06
C ALA A 55 -31.74 -6.93 -7.96
N LEU A 56 -31.82 -5.78 -7.29
CA LEU A 56 -32.91 -5.45 -6.36
C LEU A 56 -34.26 -5.43 -7.09
N GLU A 57 -34.28 -4.85 -8.28
CA GLU A 57 -35.47 -4.76 -9.13
C GLU A 57 -35.82 -6.10 -9.81
N PHE A 58 -34.83 -6.87 -10.27
CA PHE A 58 -35.06 -8.13 -11.00
C PHE A 58 -35.27 -9.36 -10.10
N LEU A 59 -34.62 -9.41 -8.93
CA LEU A 59 -34.51 -10.60 -8.08
C LEU A 59 -35.29 -10.47 -6.76
N HIS A 60 -35.92 -9.31 -6.50
CA HIS A 60 -36.65 -8.97 -5.26
C HIS A 60 -35.89 -9.33 -3.97
N LEU A 61 -34.56 -9.31 -4.02
CA LEU A 61 -33.73 -9.63 -2.85
C LEU A 61 -33.82 -8.49 -1.83
N PRO A 62 -33.81 -8.79 -0.51
CA PRO A 62 -33.80 -7.74 0.50
C PRO A 62 -32.52 -6.89 0.35
N GLN A 63 -32.68 -5.56 0.34
CA GLN A 63 -31.59 -4.59 0.16
C GLN A 63 -30.37 -4.89 1.06
N VAL A 64 -30.63 -5.33 2.29
CA VAL A 64 -29.61 -5.73 3.27
C VAL A 64 -28.71 -6.86 2.77
N ALA A 65 -29.26 -7.86 2.08
CA ALA A 65 -28.47 -8.99 1.54
C ALA A 65 -27.55 -8.51 0.40
N MET A 66 -28.08 -7.67 -0.49
CA MET A 66 -27.31 -7.15 -1.63
C MET A 66 -26.16 -6.23 -1.19
N THR A 67 -26.40 -5.33 -0.24
CA THR A 67 -25.34 -4.47 0.31
C THR A 67 -24.29 -5.30 1.05
N THR A 68 -24.68 -6.38 1.72
CA THR A 68 -23.73 -7.27 2.41
C THR A 68 -22.82 -7.99 1.41
N ILE A 69 -23.38 -8.57 0.34
CA ILE A 69 -22.59 -9.22 -0.72
C ILE A 69 -21.62 -8.21 -1.34
N ALA A 70 -22.10 -6.99 -1.59
CA ALA A 70 -21.31 -5.94 -2.19
C ALA A 70 -20.10 -5.52 -1.34
N VAL A 71 -20.32 -5.31 -0.05
CA VAL A 71 -19.26 -4.99 0.92
C VAL A 71 -18.25 -6.13 1.01
N VAL A 72 -18.70 -7.39 1.00
CA VAL A 72 -17.80 -8.56 1.04
C VAL A 72 -16.91 -8.62 -0.21
N ILE A 73 -17.48 -8.46 -1.41
CA ILE A 73 -16.70 -8.47 -2.67
C ILE A 73 -15.69 -7.32 -2.70
N SER A 74 -16.13 -6.11 -2.34
CA SER A 74 -15.27 -4.94 -2.23
C SER A 74 -14.15 -5.16 -1.19
N GLY A 75 -14.47 -5.73 -0.03
CA GLY A 75 -13.48 -6.07 1.00
C GLY A 75 -12.43 -7.08 0.54
N ILE A 76 -12.84 -8.14 -0.17
CA ILE A 76 -11.90 -9.11 -0.76
C ILE A 76 -10.99 -8.44 -1.79
N ALA A 77 -11.55 -7.60 -2.67
CA ALA A 77 -10.78 -6.84 -3.64
C ALA A 77 -9.76 -5.90 -2.97
N LEU A 78 -10.17 -5.21 -1.90
CA LEU A 78 -9.29 -4.35 -1.11
C LEU A 78 -8.13 -5.14 -0.50
N ILE A 79 -8.40 -6.32 0.05
CA ILE A 79 -7.36 -7.21 0.62
C ILE A 79 -6.36 -7.62 -0.47
N ILE A 80 -6.82 -7.95 -1.69
CA ILE A 80 -5.93 -8.31 -2.80
C ILE A 80 -5.00 -7.15 -3.15
N VAL A 81 -5.52 -5.92 -3.21
CA VAL A 81 -4.72 -4.73 -3.49
C VAL A 81 -3.68 -4.49 -2.38
N LEU A 82 -4.08 -4.60 -1.11
CA LEU A 82 -3.16 -4.46 0.03
C LEU A 82 -2.07 -5.56 0.03
N MET A 83 -2.42 -6.79 -0.37
CA MET A 83 -1.45 -7.89 -0.55
C MET A 83 -0.45 -7.59 -1.67
N LEU A 84 -0.87 -6.95 -2.77
CA LEU A 84 0.05 -6.50 -3.83
C LEU A 84 1.01 -5.43 -3.31
N VAL A 85 0.53 -4.46 -2.54
CA VAL A 85 1.36 -3.42 -1.92
C VAL A 85 2.36 -4.03 -0.92
N PHE A 86 1.93 -4.98 -0.11
CA PHE A 86 2.80 -5.75 0.78
C PHE A 86 3.89 -6.49 0.00
N TYR A 87 3.52 -7.15 -1.10
CA TYR A 87 4.46 -7.86 -1.95
C TYR A 87 5.48 -6.91 -2.59
N LEU A 88 5.05 -5.72 -3.01
CA LEU A 88 5.95 -4.68 -3.50
C LEU A 88 6.96 -4.27 -2.41
N GLY A 89 6.52 -4.08 -1.17
CA GLY A 89 7.39 -3.85 -0.03
C GLY A 89 8.42 -4.97 0.18
N TYR A 90 7.98 -6.22 0.08
CA TYR A 90 8.87 -7.39 0.14
C TYR A 90 9.90 -7.41 -1.00
N LEU A 91 9.51 -7.04 -2.23
CA LEU A 91 10.45 -6.93 -3.34
C LEU A 91 11.49 -5.83 -3.12
N CYS A 92 11.04 -4.65 -2.69
CA CYS A 92 11.90 -3.51 -2.39
C CYS A 92 12.85 -3.80 -1.23
N SER A 93 12.45 -4.62 -0.27
CA SER A 93 13.30 -4.99 0.87
C SER A 93 14.64 -5.60 0.42
N LYS A 94 14.68 -6.35 -0.69
CA LYS A 94 15.92 -6.93 -1.21
C LYS A 94 16.95 -5.87 -1.57
N PHE A 95 16.50 -4.73 -2.07
CA PHE A 95 17.35 -3.60 -2.41
C PHE A 95 17.72 -2.80 -1.16
N LEU A 96 16.75 -2.60 -0.27
CA LEU A 96 16.90 -1.81 0.96
C LEU A 96 17.66 -2.55 2.07
N LYS A 97 17.81 -3.88 1.98
CA LYS A 97 18.51 -4.70 2.99
C LYS A 97 19.98 -4.32 3.18
N LYS A 98 20.59 -3.66 2.20
CA LYS A 98 21.96 -3.16 2.27
C LYS A 98 22.10 -1.89 3.13
N MET A 99 20.99 -1.32 3.58
CA MET A 99 20.93 -0.06 4.32
C MET A 99 20.78 -0.27 5.82
N ASP A 100 21.11 0.75 6.60
CA ASP A 100 20.87 0.74 8.03
C ASP A 100 19.37 0.69 8.34
N LYS A 101 18.94 -0.33 9.10
CA LYS A 101 17.53 -0.55 9.43
C LYS A 101 16.93 0.59 10.25
N THR A 102 17.74 1.21 11.11
CA THR A 102 17.34 2.31 11.99
C THR A 102 17.06 3.57 11.18
N VAL A 103 17.95 3.92 10.24
CA VAL A 103 17.77 5.06 9.35
C VAL A 103 16.62 4.84 8.37
N LEU A 104 16.50 3.64 7.80
CA LEU A 104 15.35 3.33 6.94
C LEU A 104 14.04 3.39 7.72
N GLY A 105 14.02 2.86 8.95
CA GLY A 105 12.87 2.86 9.84
C GLY A 105 12.43 4.27 10.22
N SER A 106 13.37 5.15 10.56
CA SER A 106 13.05 6.54 10.90
C SER A 106 12.42 7.28 9.71
N VAL A 107 12.92 7.04 8.49
CA VAL A 107 12.34 7.61 7.26
C VAL A 107 10.93 7.09 7.01
N MET A 108 10.68 5.78 7.16
CA MET A 108 9.32 5.23 7.01
C MET A 108 8.36 5.81 8.06
N ILE A 109 8.79 5.93 9.32
CA ILE A 109 7.98 6.52 10.40
C ILE A 109 7.67 8.00 10.11
N ALA A 110 8.64 8.79 9.65
CA ALA A 110 8.41 10.19 9.31
C ALA A 110 7.37 10.34 8.19
N ILE A 111 7.42 9.47 7.19
CA ILE A 111 6.43 9.43 6.11
C ILE A 111 5.06 9.00 6.63
N LEU A 112 4.99 8.00 7.52
CA LEU A 112 3.75 7.58 8.16
C LEU A 112 3.10 8.73 8.95
N ILE A 113 3.87 9.46 9.77
CA ILE A 113 3.37 10.62 10.54
C ILE A 113 2.81 11.69 9.59
N TYR A 114 3.50 11.98 8.48
CA TYR A 114 3.01 12.92 7.47
C TYR A 114 1.63 12.52 6.92
N PHE A 115 1.42 11.24 6.63
CA PHE A 115 0.13 10.75 6.14
C PHE A 115 -0.96 10.74 7.21
N LEU A 116 -0.63 10.36 8.44
CA LEU A 116 -1.60 10.46 9.55
C LEU A 116 -2.04 11.90 9.75
N TYR A 117 -1.10 12.85 9.76
CA TYR A 117 -1.42 14.27 9.87
C TYR A 117 -2.42 14.69 8.79
N LYS A 118 -2.16 14.31 7.53
CA LYS A 118 -3.07 14.57 6.41
C LYS A 118 -4.46 13.95 6.58
N VAL A 119 -4.58 12.74 7.12
CA VAL A 119 -5.90 12.13 7.41
C VAL A 119 -6.73 12.99 8.38
N PHE A 120 -6.09 13.59 9.39
CA PHE A 120 -6.77 14.39 10.41
C PHE A 120 -7.01 15.85 10.00
N THR A 121 -6.18 16.41 9.11
CA THR A 121 -6.28 17.82 8.72
C THR A 121 -7.01 18.06 7.41
N GLU A 122 -7.10 17.05 6.52
CA GLU A 122 -7.91 17.21 5.31
C GLU A 122 -9.41 17.21 5.69
N THR A 123 -10.09 18.26 5.25
CA THR A 123 -11.55 18.36 5.31
C THR A 123 -12.19 17.49 4.22
N ASP A 124 -13.39 16.95 4.50
CA ASP A 124 -14.16 16.12 3.57
C ASP A 124 -14.78 16.95 2.43
N GLU A 125 -13.98 17.74 1.71
CA GLU A 125 -14.45 18.41 0.49
C GLU A 125 -14.34 17.45 -0.69
N SER A 126 -15.41 16.70 -0.97
CA SER A 126 -15.62 16.09 -2.28
C SER A 126 -16.57 16.99 -3.08
N THR A 127 -16.07 17.59 -4.17
CA THR A 127 -16.89 18.38 -5.11
C THR A 127 -17.57 17.50 -6.16
N ALA A 128 -17.35 16.18 -6.16
CA ALA A 128 -17.93 15.24 -7.10
C ALA A 128 -18.66 14.10 -6.37
N MET A 129 -19.94 13.93 -6.69
CA MET A 129 -20.91 12.98 -6.09
C MET A 129 -20.48 11.49 -6.12
N PHE A 130 -19.44 11.14 -6.88
CA PHE A 130 -19.02 9.75 -7.15
C PHE A 130 -17.51 9.49 -6.95
N ALA A 131 -16.75 10.46 -6.44
CA ALA A 131 -15.33 10.31 -6.14
C ALA A 131 -15.11 9.99 -4.65
N PRO A 132 -14.13 9.14 -4.29
CA PRO A 132 -13.76 8.94 -2.90
C PRO A 132 -13.29 10.28 -2.30
N THR A 133 -13.62 10.52 -1.03
CA THR A 133 -13.23 11.78 -0.39
C THR A 133 -11.72 11.86 -0.26
N ALA A 134 -11.18 13.08 -0.15
CA ALA A 134 -9.76 13.28 0.08
C ALA A 134 -9.28 12.51 1.34
N ARG A 135 -10.12 12.47 2.38
CA ARG A 135 -9.86 11.68 3.59
C ARG A 135 -9.79 10.18 3.31
N GLU A 136 -10.73 9.60 2.56
CA GLU A 136 -10.73 8.17 2.22
C GLU A 136 -9.48 7.77 1.43
N ILE A 137 -9.06 8.61 0.48
CA ILE A 137 -7.82 8.43 -0.27
C ILE A 137 -6.61 8.43 0.68
N HIS A 138 -6.56 9.35 1.64
CA HIS A 138 -5.49 9.42 2.63
C HIS A 138 -5.49 8.22 3.59
N ILE A 139 -6.65 7.71 3.98
CA ILE A 139 -6.79 6.47 4.78
C ILE A 139 -6.24 5.28 3.99
N PHE A 140 -6.59 5.17 2.71
CA PHE A 140 -6.08 4.11 1.84
C PHE A 140 -4.56 4.19 1.67
N CYS A 141 -4.01 5.39 1.45
CA CYS A 141 -2.58 5.62 1.31
C CYS A 141 -1.80 5.29 2.59
N THR A 142 -2.36 5.68 3.75
CA THR A 142 -1.81 5.37 5.08
C THR A 142 -1.80 3.87 5.33
N THR A 143 -2.91 3.19 5.06
CA THR A 143 -3.03 1.73 5.22
C THR A 143 -2.03 1.02 4.28
N SER A 144 -1.97 1.45 3.03
CA SER A 144 -1.00 0.95 2.04
C SER A 144 0.45 1.17 2.49
N HIS A 145 0.77 2.33 3.09
CA HIS A 145 2.09 2.61 3.66
C HIS A 145 2.46 1.59 4.75
N ILE A 146 1.53 1.28 5.64
CA ILE A 146 1.74 0.30 6.71
C ILE A 146 2.01 -1.09 6.11
N PHE A 147 1.17 -1.57 5.20
CA PHE A 147 1.36 -2.86 4.55
C PHE A 147 2.69 -2.93 3.79
N TYR A 148 3.05 -1.88 3.05
CA TYR A 148 4.34 -1.77 2.39
C TYR A 148 5.50 -1.86 3.39
N THR A 149 5.43 -1.09 4.48
CA THR A 149 6.47 -1.04 5.52
C THR A 149 6.65 -2.39 6.20
N VAL A 150 5.54 -3.08 6.52
CA VAL A 150 5.59 -4.45 7.05
C VAL A 150 6.25 -5.37 6.02
N GLY A 151 5.90 -5.27 4.74
CA GLY A 151 6.54 -6.04 3.66
C GLY A 151 8.06 -5.82 3.59
N VAL A 152 8.50 -4.57 3.76
CA VAL A 152 9.93 -4.20 3.79
C VAL A 152 10.64 -4.82 5.01
N PHE A 153 10.11 -4.65 6.22
CA PHE A 153 10.80 -5.06 7.45
C PHE A 153 10.68 -6.55 7.78
N PHE A 154 9.57 -7.20 7.39
CA PHE A 154 9.33 -8.61 7.68
C PHE A 154 9.75 -9.55 6.54
N SER A 155 10.47 -9.04 5.54
CA SER A 155 10.82 -9.82 4.35
C SER A 155 11.60 -11.11 4.63
N ASP A 156 12.45 -11.12 5.67
CA ASP A 156 13.19 -12.33 6.05
C ASP A 156 12.25 -13.44 6.55
N LYS A 157 11.18 -13.09 7.26
CA LYS A 157 10.13 -14.05 7.66
C LYS A 157 9.34 -14.54 6.47
N VAL A 158 8.91 -13.63 5.58
CA VAL A 158 8.18 -13.97 4.35
C VAL A 158 9.01 -14.91 3.47
N LYS A 159 10.29 -14.61 3.28
CA LYS A 159 11.23 -15.45 2.52
C LYS A 159 11.31 -16.85 3.11
N LYS A 160 11.44 -16.97 4.44
CA LYS A 160 11.50 -18.27 5.13
C LYS A 160 10.24 -19.10 4.91
N VAL A 161 9.06 -18.48 4.90
CA VAL A 161 7.79 -19.16 4.60
C VAL A 161 7.75 -19.60 3.13
N LEU A 162 8.12 -18.72 2.21
CA LEU A 162 8.13 -19.01 0.77
C LEU A 162 9.09 -20.15 0.42
N ASP A 163 10.30 -20.14 1.01
CA ASP A 163 11.30 -21.18 0.82
C ASP A 163 10.81 -22.54 1.35
N ARG A 164 10.12 -22.56 2.49
CA ARG A 164 9.48 -23.78 3.03
C ARG A 164 8.37 -24.31 2.10
N MET A 165 7.51 -23.44 1.58
CA MET A 165 6.48 -23.84 0.61
C MET A 165 7.10 -24.42 -0.67
N LYS A 166 8.16 -23.79 -1.19
CA LYS A 166 8.86 -24.24 -2.39
C LYS A 166 9.57 -25.58 -2.16
N SER A 167 10.16 -25.78 -0.98
CA SER A 167 10.78 -27.05 -0.58
C SER A 167 9.76 -28.18 -0.47
N LYS A 168 8.58 -27.91 0.10
CA LYS A 168 7.48 -28.90 0.18
C LYS A 168 6.93 -29.32 -1.18
N ARG A 169 6.93 -28.43 -2.18
CA ARG A 169 6.45 -28.73 -3.53
C ARG A 169 7.45 -29.54 -4.38
N LYS A 170 8.70 -29.65 -3.94
CA LYS A 170 9.77 -30.41 -4.62
C LYS A 170 9.99 -31.81 -4.04
N LYS A 171 9.33 -32.12 -2.92
CA LYS A 171 9.29 -33.45 -2.29
C LYS A 171 7.99 -34.12 -2.68
#